data_AF-S7WEL4-F1
#
_entry.id   AF-S7WEL4-F1
#
_cell.length_a   1.000
_cell.length_b   1.000
_cell.length_c   1.000
_cell.angle_alpha   90.00
_cell.angle_beta   90.00
_cell.angle_gamma   90.00
#
_symmetry.space_group_name_H-M   'P 1'
#
loop_
_entity.id
_entity.type
_entity.pdbx_description
1 polymer ?
#
loop_
_entity_poly.entity_id
_entity_poly.type
_entity_poly.pdbx_seq_one_letter_code
_entity_poly.pdbx_strand_id
1 'polypeptide(L)' 'MIEQDFVEIEFWSRDQDNLWQQSVYYLGDDITFHSIGLTVSVEDIYRQVKNEDMLEWWEKKAQQQLDLHN' A
#
# COMPACT_ATOMS: atom_id res chain seq x y z
N MET A 1 -6.02 6.93 -8.30
CA MET A 1 -7.30 6.94 -7.56
C MET A 1 -7.07 6.16 -6.27
N ILE A 2 -7.72 6.51 -5.16
CA ILE A 2 -7.65 5.72 -3.91
C ILE A 2 -9.09 5.37 -3.56
N GLU A 3 -9.48 4.14 -3.86
CA GLU A 3 -10.80 3.61 -3.49
C GLU A 3 -10.81 3.30 -1.99
N GLN A 4 -11.91 3.61 -1.31
CA GLN A 4 -12.05 3.44 0.14
C GLN A 4 -12.87 2.21 0.53
N ASP A 5 -13.51 1.50 -0.40
CA ASP A 5 -14.16 0.22 -0.10
C ASP A 5 -13.18 -0.97 -0.17
N PHE A 6 -12.07 -0.84 -0.92
CA PHE A 6 -11.03 -1.87 -1.07
C PHE A 6 -9.64 -1.23 -1.10
N VAL A 7 -8.63 -1.95 -0.62
CA VAL A 7 -7.23 -1.47 -0.63
C VAL A 7 -6.64 -1.67 -2.03
N GLU A 8 -6.88 -0.69 -2.90
CA GLU A 8 -6.31 -0.62 -4.25
C GLU A 8 -5.78 0.80 -4.52
N ILE A 9 -4.49 0.89 -4.85
CA ILE A 9 -3.87 2.14 -5.28
C ILE A 9 -3.52 2.05 -6.75
N GLU A 10 -4.17 2.90 -7.53
CA GLU A 10 -3.76 3.17 -8.90
C GLU A 10 -2.76 4.33 -8.95
N PHE A 11 -1.52 4.00 -9.30
CA PHE A 11 -0.44 4.94 -9.51
C PHE A 11 -0.27 5.25 -10.99
N TRP A 12 -0.24 6.54 -11.32
CA TRP A 12 -0.07 7.05 -12.67
C TRP A 12 1.15 7.96 -12.68
N SER A 13 2.22 7.55 -13.36
CA SER A 13 3.42 8.36 -13.52
C SER A 13 3.76 8.58 -14.98
N ARG A 14 4.43 9.68 -15.27
CA ARG A 14 5.09 9.87 -16.56
C ARG A 14 6.53 9.36 -16.48
N ASP A 15 6.90 8.51 -17.42
CA ASP A 15 8.28 8.11 -17.63
C ASP A 15 9.09 9.26 -18.27
N GLN A 16 10.41 9.11 -18.33
CA GLN A 16 11.35 10.00 -19.02
C GLN A 16 10.98 10.24 -20.49
N ASP A 17 10.35 9.26 -21.14
CA ASP A 17 9.82 9.37 -22.51
C ASP A 17 8.46 10.08 -22.61
N ASN A 18 7.99 10.74 -21.54
CA ASN A 18 6.67 11.38 -21.43
C ASN A 18 5.46 10.44 -21.64
N LEU A 19 5.68 9.13 -21.62
CA LEU A 19 4.65 8.11 -21.70
C LEU A 19 3.97 7.95 -20.32
N TRP A 20 2.66 7.81 -20.32
CA TRP A 20 1.90 7.45 -19.13
C TRP A 20 2.14 5.98 -18.80
N GLN A 21 2.56 5.72 -17.57
CA GLN A 21 2.66 4.40 -16.97
C GLN A 21 1.59 4.27 -15.90
N GLN A 22 0.87 3.15 -15.93
CA GLN A 22 -0.12 2.79 -14.93
C GLN A 22 0.43 1.61 -14.13
N SER A 23 0.33 1.69 -12.81
CA SER A 23 0.69 0.61 -11.90
C SER A 23 -0.41 0.47 -10.86
N VAL A 24 -0.75 -0.77 -10.51
CA VAL A 24 -1.77 -1.09 -9.51
C VAL A 24 -1.06 -1.79 -8.36
N TYR A 25 -1.31 -1.30 -7.15
CA TYR A 25 -0.72 -1.82 -5.92
C TYR A 25 -1.81 -2.21 -4.93
N TYR A 26 -1.59 -3.32 -4.22
CA TYR A 26 -2.52 -3.90 -3.26
C TYR A 26 -1.97 -3.85 -1.82
N LEU A 27 -2.79 -4.23 -0.85
CA LEU A 27 -2.37 -4.32 0.55
C LEU A 27 -1.19 -5.29 0.71
N GLY A 28 -0.10 -4.80 1.29
CA GLY A 28 1.16 -5.54 1.43
C GLY A 28 2.22 -5.22 0.36
N ASP A 29 1.87 -4.45 -0.68
CA ASP A 29 2.84 -3.97 -1.67
C ASP A 29 3.56 -2.68 -1.19
N ASP A 30 4.71 -2.42 -1.81
CA ASP A 30 5.49 -1.20 -1.61
C ASP A 30 5.52 -0.34 -2.88
N ILE A 31 5.21 0.95 -2.71
CA ILE A 31 5.25 1.94 -3.79
C ILE A 31 6.57 2.73 -3.70
N THR A 32 7.38 2.69 -4.75
CA THR A 32 8.62 3.46 -4.82
C THR A 32 8.47 4.70 -5.69
N PHE A 33 8.50 5.87 -5.05
CA PHE A 33 8.50 7.18 -5.70
C PHE A 33 9.93 7.58 -6.08
N HIS A 34 10.36 7.16 -7.27
CA HIS A 34 11.70 7.42 -7.80
C HIS A 34 12.06 8.92 -7.85
N SER A 35 11.07 9.80 -8.10
CA SER A 35 11.29 11.26 -8.18
C SER A 35 11.75 11.90 -6.87
N ILE A 36 11.44 11.28 -5.73
CA ILE A 36 11.83 11.77 -4.38
C ILE A 36 12.65 10.73 -3.60
N GLY A 37 12.97 9.59 -4.22
CA GLY A 37 13.72 8.50 -3.58
C GLY A 37 13.02 7.92 -2.34
N LEU A 38 11.68 7.94 -2.31
CA LEU A 38 10.90 7.48 -1.17
C LEU A 38 10.17 6.19 -1.49
N THR A 39 10.30 5.18 -0.64
CA THR A 39 9.48 3.97 -0.68
C THR A 39 8.47 4.03 0.44
N VAL A 40 7.19 3.85 0.10
CA VAL A 40 6.08 3.88 1.05
C VAL A 40 5.25 2.62 0.84
N SER A 41 5.01 1.86 1.89
CA SER A 41 4.13 0.70 1.85
C SER A 41 2.68 1.14 1.68
N VAL A 42 1.88 0.38 0.92
CA VAL A 42 0.45 0.63 0.79
C VAL A 42 -0.23 0.66 2.17
N GLU A 43 0.26 -0.16 3.10
CA GLU A 43 -0.15 -0.16 4.51
C GLU A 43 0.01 1.22 5.18
N ASP A 44 1.10 1.94 4.93
CA ASP A 44 1.37 3.26 5.51
C ASP A 44 0.47 4.34 4.92
N ILE A 45 0.11 4.21 3.64
CA ILE A 45 -0.83 5.11 2.95
C ILE A 45 -2.24 4.93 3.52
N TYR A 46 -2.66 3.68 3.73
CA TYR A 46 -3.98 3.37 4.31
C TYR A 46 -3.99 3.44 5.85
N ARG A 47 -2.87 3.68 6.53
CA ARG A 47 -2.76 3.65 8.00
C ARG A 47 -3.74 4.55 8.74
N GLN A 48 -4.19 5.63 8.09
CA GLN A 48 -5.17 6.56 8.66
C GLN A 48 -6.61 6.32 8.15
N VAL A 49 -6.79 5.41 7.19
CA VAL A 49 -8.08 5.04 6.62
C VAL A 49 -8.68 3.93 7.50
N LYS A 50 -9.80 4.22 8.17
CA LYS A 50 -10.51 3.23 8.99
C LYS A 50 -11.38 2.33 8.11
N ASN A 51 -10.77 1.34 7.49
CA ASN A 51 -11.47 0.28 6.74
C ASN A 51 -11.45 -1.04 7.51
N GLU A 52 -12.51 -1.84 7.35
CA GLU A 52 -12.62 -3.18 7.96
C GLU A 52 -11.47 -4.10 7.51
N ASP A 53 -11.02 -4.03 6.25
CA ASP A 53 -9.85 -4.75 5.75
C ASP A 53 -8.53 -4.41 6.48
N MET A 54 -8.34 -3.14 6.86
CA MET A 54 -7.14 -2.72 7.60
C MET A 54 -7.18 -3.25 9.03
N LEU A 55 -8.37 -3.36 9.62
CA LEU A 55 -8.57 -4.00 10.93
C LEU A 55 -8.22 -5.50 10.88
N GLU A 56 -8.74 -6.23 9.89
CA GLU A 56 -8.40 -7.65 9.68
C GLU A 56 -6.90 -7.85 9.40
N TRP A 57 -6.28 -6.95 8.65
CA TRP A 57 -4.84 -6.97 8.39
C TRP A 57 -4.02 -6.78 9.68
N TRP A 58 -4.42 -5.84 10.53
CA TRP A 58 -3.73 -5.57 11.80
C TRP A 58 -3.89 -6.73 12.78
N GLU A 59 -5.07 -7.37 12.82
CA GLU A 59 -5.29 -8.59 13.59
C GLU A 59 -4.40 -9.73 13.11
N LYS A 60 -4.31 -9.98 11.80
CA LYS A 60 -3.39 -10.98 11.24
C LYS A 60 -1.93 -10.69 11.56
N LYS A 61 -1.50 -9.43 11.46
CA LYS A 61 -0.12 -9.02 11.76
C LYS A 61 0.22 -9.17 13.24
N ALA A 62 -0.72 -8.85 14.13
CA ALA A 62 -0.57 -9.06 15.56
C ALA A 62 -0.49 -10.56 15.91
N GLN A 63 -1.31 -11.40 15.27
CA GLN A 63 -1.29 -12.85 15.47
C GLN A 63 0.03 -13.48 14.99
N GLN A 64 0.55 -13.08 13.83
CA GLN A 64 1.86 -13.53 13.34
C GLN A 64 3.02 -13.12 14.25
N GLN A 65 2.95 -11.95 14.87
CA GLN A 65 3.98 -11.47 15.78
C GLN A 65 3.99 -12.21 17.12
N LEU A 66 2.82 -12.72 17.56
CA LEU A 66 2.67 -13.56 18.75
C LEU A 66 3.21 -14.98 18.53
N ASP A 67 2.99 -15.57 17.35
CA ASP A 67 3.50 -16.91 16.99
C ASP A 67 5.03 -16.94 16.84
N LEU A 68 5.67 -15.82 16.47
CA LEU A 68 7.14 -15.74 16.38
C LEU A 68 7.85 -15.63 17.73
N HIS A 69 7.11 -15.43 18.82
CA HIS A 69 7.67 -15.17 20.17
C HIS A 69 7.46 -16.33 21.16
N ASN A 70 7.02 -17.50 20.69
CA ASN A 70 6.76 -18.71 21.48
C ASN A 70 7.56 -19.90 20.93
#